data_AF-G0EU33-F1
#
_entry.id   AF-G0EU33-F1
#
_cell.length_a   1.000
_cell.length_b   1.000
_cell.length_c   1.000
_cell.angle_alpha   90.00
_cell.angle_beta   90.00
_cell.angle_gamma   90.00
#
_symmetry.space_group_name_H-M   'P 1'
#
loop_
_entity.id
_entity.type
_entity.pdbx_description
1 polymer ?
#
loop_
_entity_poly.entity_id
_entity_poly.type
_entity_poly.pdbx_seq_one_letter_code
_entity_poly.pdbx_strand_id
1 'polypeptide(L)'
;MLANLLAQASALSCGRNHDETLAALSASGLPPQEAARLAPHRTFTGNVPVSLLWLDMLDAASLGALIALYEHKVFVQAAIWGIHAYDQWGVELGKAIASAMQACLARREVPKEMDPAGAATLASLVG
;
A
#
# COMPACT_ATOMS: atom_id res chain seq x y z
N MET A 1 -3.19 -6.16 -22.85
CA MET A 1 -2.73 -5.23 -21.79
C MET A 1 -3.68 -4.05 -21.61
N LEU A 2 -3.93 -3.23 -22.65
CA LEU A 2 -4.85 -2.07 -22.58
C LEU A 2 -6.28 -2.41 -22.16
N ALA A 3 -6.85 -3.49 -22.71
CA ALA A 3 -8.20 -3.94 -22.34
C ALA A 3 -8.33 -4.21 -20.83
N ASN A 4 -7.28 -4.76 -20.19
CA ASN A 4 -7.27 -5.01 -18.75
C ASN A 4 -7.20 -3.69 -17.96
N LEU A 5 -6.41 -2.72 -18.40
CA LEU A 5 -6.31 -1.41 -17.76
C LEU A 5 -7.67 -0.70 -17.74
N LEU A 6 -8.36 -0.67 -18.89
CA LEU A 6 -9.69 -0.08 -19.00
C LEU A 6 -10.73 -0.87 -18.19
N ALA A 7 -10.68 -2.21 -18.25
CA ALA A 7 -11.57 -3.06 -17.47
C ALA A 7 -11.42 -2.84 -15.97
N GLN A 8 -10.18 -2.70 -15.46
CA GLN A 8 -9.94 -2.43 -14.03
C GLN A 8 -10.42 -1.03 -13.63
N ALA A 9 -10.13 -0.01 -14.44
CA ALA A 9 -10.64 1.34 -14.17
C ALA A 9 -12.17 1.37 -14.13
N SER A 10 -12.83 0.69 -15.07
CA SER A 10 -14.29 0.55 -15.09
C SER A 10 -14.81 -0.26 -13.91
N ALA A 11 -14.16 -1.35 -13.53
CA ALA A 11 -14.59 -2.18 -12.40
C ALA A 11 -14.50 -1.42 -11.07
N LEU A 12 -13.44 -0.64 -10.87
CA LEU A 12 -13.26 0.20 -9.68
C LEU A 12 -14.27 1.35 -9.63
N SER A 13 -14.51 2.00 -10.76
CA SER A 13 -15.45 3.12 -10.84
C SER A 13 -16.91 2.67 -10.73
N CYS A 14 -17.32 1.67 -11.50
CA CYS A 14 -18.72 1.27 -11.65
C CYS A 14 -19.14 0.19 -10.66
N GLY A 15 -18.22 -0.70 -10.27
CA GLY A 15 -18.58 -1.88 -9.49
C GLY A 15 -19.53 -2.82 -10.24
N ARG A 16 -20.30 -3.58 -9.47
CA ARG A 16 -21.42 -4.41 -9.90
C ARG A 16 -22.34 -4.62 -8.70
N ASN A 17 -23.59 -4.15 -8.80
CA ASN A 17 -24.51 -4.20 -7.67
C ASN A 17 -25.00 -5.64 -7.37
N HIS A 18 -25.76 -5.79 -6.29
CA HIS A 18 -26.22 -7.10 -5.82
C HIS A 18 -27.15 -7.79 -6.83
N ASP A 19 -28.08 -7.04 -7.43
CA ASP A 19 -29.07 -7.60 -8.35
C ASP A 19 -28.42 -8.04 -9.67
N GLU A 20 -27.48 -7.23 -10.18
CA GLU A 20 -26.64 -7.58 -11.34
C GLU A 20 -25.77 -8.81 -11.05
N THR A 21 -25.23 -8.91 -9.83
CA THR A 21 -24.42 -10.06 -9.40
C THR A 21 -25.28 -11.32 -9.33
N LEU A 22 -26.49 -11.23 -8.77
CA LEU A 22 -27.41 -12.35 -8.69
C LEU A 22 -27.83 -12.81 -10.08
N ALA A 23 -28.22 -11.89 -10.96
CA ALA A 23 -28.55 -12.18 -12.35
C ALA A 23 -27.40 -12.86 -13.10
N ALA A 24 -26.17 -12.37 -12.92
CA ALA A 24 -24.97 -12.97 -13.51
C ALA A 24 -24.67 -14.37 -12.99
N LEU A 25 -24.85 -14.62 -11.69
CA LEU A 25 -24.65 -15.94 -11.09
C LEU A 25 -25.73 -16.94 -11.56
N SER A 26 -26.99 -16.53 -11.63
CA SER A 26 -28.07 -17.35 -12.19
C SER A 26 -27.83 -17.68 -13.66
N ALA A 27 -27.37 -16.71 -14.46
CA ALA A 27 -27.02 -16.93 -15.88
C ALA A 27 -25.84 -17.90 -16.06
N SER A 28 -24.94 -18.01 -15.06
CA SER A 28 -23.84 -18.98 -15.06
C SER A 28 -24.25 -20.42 -14.74
N GLY A 29 -25.54 -20.66 -14.48
CA GLY A 29 -26.10 -21.99 -14.20
C GLY A 29 -26.07 -22.41 -12.73
N LEU A 30 -25.78 -21.48 -11.81
CA LEU A 30 -25.81 -21.76 -10.37
C LEU A 30 -27.26 -21.91 -9.86
N PRO A 31 -27.54 -22.87 -8.96
CA PRO A 31 -28.84 -22.98 -8.30
C PRO A 31 -29.20 -21.68 -7.57
N PRO A 32 -30.49 -21.28 -7.50
CA PRO A 32 -30.90 -20.00 -6.89
C PRO A 32 -30.42 -19.82 -5.45
N GLN A 33 -30.41 -20.87 -4.64
CA GLN A 33 -29.91 -20.83 -3.26
C GLN A 33 -28.40 -20.55 -3.21
N GLU A 34 -27.63 -21.17 -4.10
CA GLU A 34 -26.18 -20.98 -4.15
C GLU A 34 -25.81 -19.61 -4.74
N ALA A 35 -26.56 -19.15 -5.75
CA ALA A 35 -26.43 -17.80 -6.30
C ALA A 35 -26.70 -16.73 -5.23
N ALA A 36 -27.78 -16.88 -4.46
CA ALA A 36 -28.11 -16.00 -3.34
C ALA A 36 -27.04 -16.04 -2.23
N ARG A 37 -26.50 -17.23 -1.93
CA ARG A 37 -25.40 -17.40 -0.95
C ARG A 37 -24.11 -16.71 -1.39
N LEU A 38 -23.80 -16.73 -2.69
CA LEU A 38 -22.57 -16.15 -3.24
C LEU A 38 -22.67 -14.66 -3.60
N ALA A 39 -23.87 -14.13 -3.84
CA ALA A 39 -24.07 -12.76 -4.30
C ALA A 39 -23.43 -11.70 -3.38
N PRO A 40 -23.53 -11.77 -2.03
CA PRO A 40 -22.86 -10.81 -1.15
C PRO A 40 -21.34 -10.79 -1.28
N HIS A 41 -20.73 -11.95 -1.56
CA HIS A 41 -19.27 -12.09 -1.68
C HIS A 41 -18.73 -11.72 -3.08
N ARG A 42 -19.63 -11.54 -4.06
CA ARG A 42 -19.29 -11.25 -5.46
C ARG A 42 -19.89 -9.94 -5.97
N THR A 43 -20.46 -9.16 -5.06
CA THR A 43 -20.92 -7.78 -5.29
C THR A 43 -19.74 -6.84 -5.13
N PHE A 44 -19.63 -5.86 -6.00
CA PHE A 44 -18.57 -4.86 -5.96
C PHE A 44 -19.22 -3.49 -5.85
N THR A 45 -18.92 -2.75 -4.78
CA THR A 45 -19.56 -1.45 -4.51
C THR A 45 -19.25 -0.39 -5.56
N GLY A 46 -18.12 -0.53 -6.26
CA GLY A 46 -17.62 0.52 -7.15
C GLY A 46 -17.32 1.80 -6.38
N ASN A 47 -17.46 2.94 -7.06
CA ASN A 47 -17.19 4.28 -6.52
C ASN A 47 -15.77 4.42 -5.93
N VAL A 48 -14.81 3.69 -6.49
CA VAL A 48 -13.39 3.81 -6.16
C VAL A 48 -12.74 4.74 -7.19
N PRO A 49 -12.25 5.92 -6.79
CA PRO A 49 -11.66 6.88 -7.72
C PRO A 49 -10.35 6.33 -8.31
N VAL A 50 -10.17 6.52 -9.62
CA VAL A 50 -8.98 6.09 -10.37
C VAL A 50 -8.49 7.26 -11.22
N SER A 51 -7.17 7.42 -11.29
CA SER A 51 -6.52 8.33 -12.24
C SER A 51 -5.73 7.51 -13.26
N LEU A 52 -5.99 7.75 -14.54
CA LEU A 52 -5.24 7.14 -15.65
C LEU A 52 -4.31 8.19 -16.26
N LEU A 53 -3.02 7.88 -16.29
CA LEU A 53 -2.00 8.68 -16.97
C LEU A 53 -1.63 7.97 -18.28
N TRP A 54 -1.91 8.63 -19.39
CA TRP A 54 -1.58 8.12 -20.72
C TRP A 54 -0.29 8.77 -21.21
N LEU A 55 0.64 7.94 -21.69
CA LEU A 55 1.89 8.36 -22.30
C LEU A 55 1.97 7.74 -23.70
N ASP A 56 2.31 8.54 -24.71
CA ASP A 56 2.46 8.03 -26.08
C ASP A 56 3.64 7.04 -26.18
N MET A 57 4.72 7.32 -25.44
CA MET A 57 5.89 6.46 -25.30
C MET A 57 6.54 6.66 -23.94
N LEU A 58 7.11 5.59 -23.39
CA LEU A 58 8.00 5.66 -22.24
C LEU A 58 9.45 5.80 -22.74
N ASP A 59 9.97 7.02 -22.69
CA ASP A 59 11.36 7.36 -23.01
C ASP A 59 11.98 8.14 -21.84
N ALA A 60 13.24 8.57 -21.98
CA ALA A 60 13.94 9.28 -20.91
C ALA A 60 13.24 10.61 -20.53
N ALA A 61 12.65 11.30 -21.51
CA ALA A 61 11.98 12.58 -21.26
C ALA A 61 10.63 12.36 -20.57
N SER A 62 9.80 11.43 -21.05
CA SER A 62 8.49 11.15 -20.48
C SER A 62 8.59 10.49 -19.10
N LEU A 63 9.61 9.66 -18.87
CA LEU A 63 9.92 9.13 -17.54
C LEU A 63 10.35 10.24 -16.57
N GLY A 64 11.24 11.15 -17.00
CA GLY A 64 11.66 12.30 -16.19
C GLY A 64 10.47 13.20 -15.82
N ALA A 65 9.60 13.48 -16.78
CA ALA A 65 8.37 14.24 -16.55
C ALA A 65 7.41 13.54 -15.58
N LEU A 66 7.29 12.22 -15.66
CA LEU A 66 6.46 11.44 -14.74
C LEU A 66 7.01 11.49 -13.31
N ILE A 67 8.32 11.39 -13.12
CA ILE A 67 8.96 11.53 -11.79
C ILE A 67 8.70 12.94 -11.24
N ALA A 68 8.98 13.97 -12.03
CA ALA A 68 8.78 15.36 -11.63
C ALA A 68 7.32 15.67 -11.28
N LEU A 69 6.36 15.07 -11.99
CA LEU A 69 4.93 15.17 -11.66
C LEU A 69 4.64 14.69 -10.23
N TYR A 70 5.21 13.55 -9.82
CA TYR A 70 5.00 13.01 -8.48
C TYR A 70 5.79 13.77 -7.40
N GLU A 71 6.99 14.28 -7.71
CA GLU A 71 7.74 15.17 -6.81
C GLU A 71 6.92 16.43 -6.50
N HIS A 72 6.35 17.07 -7.52
CA HIS A 72 5.49 18.23 -7.34
C HIS A 72 4.17 17.90 -6.66
N LYS A 73 3.57 16.72 -6.91
CA LYS A 73 2.40 16.25 -6.16
C LYS A 73 2.67 16.22 -4.66
N VAL A 74 3.77 15.60 -4.25
CA VAL A 74 4.15 15.50 -2.82
C VAL A 74 4.45 16.89 -2.24
N PHE A 75 5.19 17.72 -2.97
CA PHE A 75 5.48 19.09 -2.56
C PHE A 75 4.21 19.91 -2.32
N VAL A 76 3.25 19.89 -3.27
CA VAL A 76 1.98 20.63 -3.14
C VAL A 76 1.16 20.11 -1.95
N GLN A 77 1.11 18.79 -1.73
CA GLN A 77 0.42 18.22 -0.56
C GLN A 77 1.05 18.69 0.76
N ALA A 78 2.37 18.70 0.85
CA ALA A 78 3.09 19.19 2.03
C ALA A 78 2.84 20.69 2.27
N ALA A 79 2.83 21.51 1.20
CA ALA A 79 2.51 22.93 1.28
C ALA A 79 1.07 23.18 1.78
N ILE A 80 0.10 22.38 1.31
CA ILE A 80 -1.29 22.44 1.78
C ILE A 80 -1.38 22.06 3.27
N TRP A 81 -0.65 21.02 3.70
CA TRP A 81 -0.64 20.56 5.09
C TRP A 81 0.25 21.38 6.03
N GLY A 82 1.04 22.33 5.49
CA GLY A 82 1.96 23.13 6.30
C GLY A 82 3.10 22.34 6.94
N ILE A 83 3.55 21.27 6.28
CA ILE A 83 4.66 20.42 6.74
C ILE A 83 5.89 20.55 5.82
N HIS A 84 7.05 20.18 6.33
CA HIS A 84 8.29 20.23 5.57
C HIS A 84 8.45 18.97 4.70
N ALA A 85 8.35 19.10 3.37
CA ALA A 85 8.41 17.97 2.44
C ALA A 85 9.79 17.29 2.32
N TYR A 86 10.84 17.97 2.79
CA TYR A 86 12.24 17.60 2.51
C TYR A 86 13.04 17.25 3.77
N ASP A 87 12.39 17.05 4.90
CA ASP A 87 13.05 16.58 6.12
C ASP A 87 12.76 15.10 6.38
N GLN A 88 13.56 14.51 7.27
CA GLN A 88 13.48 13.08 7.58
C GLN A 88 13.98 12.77 8.98
N TRP A 89 13.66 13.62 9.97
CA TRP A 89 14.13 13.46 11.35
C TRP A 89 13.68 12.15 12.01
N GLY A 90 12.56 11.58 11.57
CA GLY A 90 12.01 10.34 12.12
C GLY A 90 12.93 9.11 12.02
N VAL A 91 14.00 9.16 11.22
CA VAL A 91 14.94 8.04 11.07
C VAL A 91 16.05 8.02 12.13
N GLU A 92 16.29 9.14 12.81
CA GLU A 92 17.51 9.34 13.62
C GLU A 92 17.54 8.46 14.87
N LEU A 93 16.41 8.37 15.59
CA LEU A 93 16.32 7.53 16.78
C LEU A 93 16.55 6.05 16.45
N GLY A 94 15.95 5.57 15.36
CA GLY A 94 16.10 4.19 14.91
C GLY A 94 17.56 3.86 14.56
N LYS A 95 18.26 4.75 13.85
CA LYS A 95 19.69 4.58 13.55
C LYS A 95 20.54 4.52 14.82
N ALA A 96 20.30 5.43 15.77
CA ALA A 96 21.05 5.47 17.03
C ALA A 96 20.88 4.18 17.84
N ILE A 97 19.63 3.71 17.98
CA ILE A 97 19.32 2.46 18.68
C ILE A 97 19.94 1.25 17.94
N ALA A 98 19.84 1.20 16.61
CA ALA A 98 20.40 0.11 15.82
C ALA A 98 21.93 0.02 15.98
N SER A 99 22.64 1.15 15.95
CA SER A 99 24.09 1.17 16.18
C SER A 99 24.46 0.70 17.59
N ALA A 100 23.72 1.10 18.62
CA ALA A 100 23.92 0.61 19.98
C ALA A 100 23.65 -0.90 20.08
N MET A 101 22.59 -1.39 19.45
CA MET A 101 22.22 -2.81 19.45
C MET A 101 23.27 -3.67 18.72
N GLN A 102 23.81 -3.19 17.60
CA GLN A 102 24.91 -3.86 16.90
C GLN A 102 26.13 -4.05 17.79
N ALA A 103 26.49 -3.04 18.60
CA ALA A 103 27.59 -3.15 19.55
C ALA A 103 27.29 -4.18 20.65
N CYS A 104 26.06 -4.23 21.17
CA CYS A 104 25.66 -5.19 22.20
C CYS A 104 25.71 -6.63 21.67
N LEU A 105 25.22 -6.87 20.45
CA LEU A 105 25.30 -8.17 19.76
C LEU A 105 26.75 -8.62 19.55
N ALA A 106 27.62 -7.71 19.10
CA ALA A 106 29.03 -8.02 18.89
C ALA A 106 29.75 -8.40 20.20
N ARG A 107 29.38 -7.77 21.31
CA ARG A 107 29.91 -8.07 22.65
C ARG A 107 29.22 -9.25 23.34
N ARG A 108 28.09 -9.70 22.81
CA ARG A 108 27.19 -10.68 23.45
C ARG A 108 26.78 -10.25 24.87
N GLU A 109 26.47 -8.97 25.04
CA GLU A 109 26.14 -8.38 26.33
C GLU A 109 24.74 -7.76 26.30
N VAL A 110 23.98 -7.94 27.38
CA VAL A 110 22.67 -7.30 27.57
C VAL A 110 22.83 -6.10 28.50
N PRO A 111 22.59 -4.86 28.03
CA PRO A 111 22.67 -3.67 28.88
C PRO A 111 21.64 -3.68 30.00
N LYS A 112 22.03 -3.22 31.20
CA LYS A 112 21.13 -3.18 32.38
C LYS A 112 19.98 -2.18 32.26
N GLU A 113 20.17 -1.12 31.49
CA GLU A 113 19.19 -0.02 31.33
C GLU A 113 18.36 -0.15 30.04
N MET A 114 18.33 -1.35 29.43
CA MET A 114 17.48 -1.63 28.27
C MET A 114 16.04 -1.92 28.71
N ASP A 115 15.07 -1.61 27.86
CA ASP A 115 13.68 -1.96 28.11
C ASP A 115 13.50 -3.50 28.20
N PRO A 116 12.49 -3.99 28.95
CA PRO A 116 12.34 -5.42 29.18
C PRO A 116 12.16 -6.27 27.92
N ALA A 117 11.49 -5.73 26.89
CA ALA A 117 11.23 -6.47 25.64
C ALA A 117 12.50 -6.60 24.80
N GLY A 118 13.27 -5.51 24.68
CA GLY A 118 14.58 -5.49 24.04
C GLY A 118 15.57 -6.41 24.75
N ALA A 119 15.65 -6.33 26.07
CA ALA A 119 16.56 -7.13 26.88
C ALA A 119 16.28 -8.64 26.77
N ALA A 120 15.01 -9.05 26.87
CA ALA A 120 14.60 -10.45 26.74
C ALA A 120 14.93 -11.02 25.35
N THR A 121 14.68 -10.22 24.31
CA THR A 121 14.97 -10.62 22.92
C THR A 121 16.48 -10.75 22.71
N LEU A 122 17.27 -9.76 23.13
CA LEU A 122 18.72 -9.80 23.00
C LEU A 122 19.32 -10.97 23.77
N ALA A 123 18.87 -11.22 25.00
CA ALA A 123 19.29 -12.36 25.81
C ALA A 123 19.06 -13.70 25.10
N SER A 124 17.93 -13.86 24.41
CA SER A 124 17.63 -15.08 23.63
C SER A 124 18.52 -15.28 22.41
N LEU A 125 19.16 -14.22 21.91
CA LEU A 125 20.02 -14.26 20.72
C LEU A 125 21.51 -14.44 21.06
N VAL A 126 21.93 -14.01 22.26
CA VAL A 126 23.35 -14.01 22.67
C VAL A 126 23.70 -15.11 23.67
N GLY A 127 22.71 -15.70 24.35
CA GLY A 127 22.84 -16.89 25.19
C GLY A 127 22.91 -18.17 24.37
#